data_AF-A0AAW0SBT6-F1
#
_entry.id   AF-A0AAW0SBT6-F1
#
_cell.length_a   1.000
_cell.length_b   1.000
_cell.length_c   1.000
_cell.angle_alpha   90.00
_cell.angle_beta   90.00
_cell.angle_gamma   90.00
#
_symmetry.space_group_name_H-M   'P 1'
#
loop_
_entity.id
_entity.type
_entity.pdbx_description
1 polymer ?
#
loop_
_entity_poly.entity_id
_entity_poly.type
_entity_poly.pdbx_seq_one_letter_code
_entity_poly.pdbx_strand_id
1 'polypeptide(L)'
;MEVEAARRLFARSRDLKFEYENLVSDGDANSYKAVLAMNNGNGPYQDTKVTKLECINHVQKRLGTRLRKLREQEKVDTITKTGSKIRRSLLGGRNKLTDTAIDKMQSFFGKHIRDNVGADYITMKKAVMSSFHHIFSTDEKPRHGLCEEGINSWCFFQKALAEGKNREEIKHKKISSGQPRSRGAE
;
A
#
# COMPACT_ATOMS: atom_id res chain seq x y z
N MET A 1 -5.98 23.07 -13.30
CA MET A 1 -7.08 23.38 -12.35
C MET A 1 -6.59 23.34 -10.91
N GLU A 2 -6.06 22.21 -10.43
CA GLU A 2 -5.58 22.05 -9.04
C GLU A 2 -4.47 23.04 -8.62
N VAL A 3 -3.51 23.29 -9.51
CA VAL A 3 -2.41 24.24 -9.29
C VAL A 3 -2.91 25.64 -8.97
N GLU A 4 -3.86 26.12 -9.77
CA GLU A 4 -4.45 27.45 -9.62
C GLU A 4 -5.33 27.52 -8.37
N ALA A 5 -6.08 26.45 -8.07
CA ALA A 5 -6.86 26.35 -6.84
C ALA A 5 -5.96 26.44 -5.60
N ALA A 6 -4.82 25.74 -5.59
CA ALA A 6 -3.85 25.80 -4.50
C ALA A 6 -3.30 27.22 -4.32
N ARG A 7 -2.87 27.89 -5.41
CA ARG A 7 -2.40 29.28 -5.34
C ARG A 7 -3.45 30.22 -4.76
N ARG A 8 -4.70 30.11 -5.21
CA ARG A 8 -5.81 30.95 -4.71
C ARG A 8 -6.10 30.69 -3.23
N LEU A 9 -6.10 29.43 -2.79
CA LEU A 9 -6.33 29.08 -1.39
C LEU A 9 -5.24 29.66 -0.47
N PHE A 10 -3.97 29.50 -0.85
CA PHE A 10 -2.84 30.00 -0.06
C PHE A 10 -2.75 31.53 -0.07
N ALA A 11 -3.05 32.18 -1.21
CA ALA A 11 -3.11 33.64 -1.28
C ALA A 11 -4.22 34.21 -0.38
N ARG A 12 -5.44 33.65 -0.48
CA ARG A 12 -6.62 34.12 0.26
C ARG A 12 -6.50 33.91 1.77
N SER A 13 -5.71 32.95 2.25
CA SER A 13 -5.60 32.71 3.70
C SER A 13 -5.08 33.95 4.45
N ARG A 14 -4.22 34.75 3.81
CA ARG A 14 -3.70 36.01 4.37
C ARG A 14 -4.81 37.02 4.64
N ASP A 15 -5.75 37.16 3.71
CA ASP A 15 -6.93 38.03 3.86
C ASP A 15 -7.82 37.55 5.02
N LEU A 16 -7.80 36.25 5.28
CA LEU A 16 -8.52 35.59 6.38
C LEU A 16 -7.69 35.50 7.67
N LYS A 17 -6.51 36.13 7.72
CA LYS A 17 -5.62 36.19 8.89
C LYS A 17 -5.16 34.83 9.42
N PHE A 18 -4.93 33.86 8.54
CA PHE A 18 -4.30 32.59 8.90
C PHE A 18 -3.34 32.07 7.81
N GLU A 19 -2.48 31.15 8.19
CA GLU A 19 -1.48 30.55 7.30
C GLU A 19 -1.59 29.03 7.30
N TYR A 20 -1.41 28.41 6.13
CA TYR A 20 -1.37 26.96 6.00
C TYR A 20 0.07 26.46 6.18
N GLU A 21 0.30 25.58 7.16
CA GLU A 21 1.60 24.94 7.32
C GLU A 21 1.80 23.73 6.41
N ASN A 22 0.70 23.08 5.99
CA ASN A 22 0.75 21.78 5.34
C ASN A 22 -0.08 21.75 4.07
N LEU A 23 0.47 21.15 3.00
CA LEU A 23 -0.25 20.82 1.78
C LEU A 23 -0.24 19.30 1.59
N VAL A 24 -1.42 18.68 1.71
CA VAL A 24 -1.60 17.26 1.37
C VAL A 24 -1.72 17.14 -0.14
N SER A 25 -0.89 16.30 -0.76
CA SER A 25 -0.94 16.08 -2.21
C SER A 25 -0.49 14.67 -2.59
N ASP A 26 -0.86 14.22 -3.80
CA ASP A 26 -0.37 12.98 -4.41
C ASP A 26 0.99 13.25 -5.08
N GLY A 27 1.97 12.34 -4.94
CA GLY A 27 3.16 12.20 -5.79
C GLY A 27 3.83 13.49 -6.28
N ASP A 28 4.11 13.60 -7.58
CA ASP A 28 4.67 14.81 -8.18
C ASP A 28 3.62 15.94 -8.21
N ALA A 29 3.48 16.60 -7.05
CA ALA A 29 2.49 17.64 -6.84
C ALA A 29 2.94 18.96 -7.45
N ASN A 30 2.58 19.20 -8.70
CA ASN A 30 2.75 20.50 -9.35
C ASN A 30 2.08 21.64 -8.53
N SER A 31 1.02 21.34 -7.79
CA SER A 31 0.39 22.28 -6.86
C SER A 31 1.33 22.70 -5.73
N TYR A 32 2.09 21.78 -5.14
CA TYR A 32 3.09 22.11 -4.12
C TYR A 32 4.21 22.97 -4.70
N LYS A 33 4.76 22.59 -5.86
CA LYS A 33 5.78 23.38 -6.57
C LYS A 33 5.28 24.78 -6.88
N ALA A 34 4.03 24.91 -7.30
CA ALA A 34 3.41 26.18 -7.64
C ALA A 34 3.16 27.08 -6.43
N VAL A 35 2.87 26.50 -5.26
CA VAL A 35 2.77 27.22 -3.98
C VAL A 35 4.16 27.71 -3.54
N LEU A 36 5.19 26.87 -3.61
CA LEU A 36 6.56 27.29 -3.30
C LEU A 36 7.08 28.38 -4.24
N ALA A 37 6.69 28.34 -5.52
CA ALA A 37 7.06 29.35 -6.51
C ALA A 37 6.34 30.71 -6.32
N MET A 38 5.39 30.83 -5.39
CA MET A 38 4.74 32.11 -5.09
C MET A 38 5.76 33.12 -4.54
N ASN A 39 5.45 34.41 -4.69
CA ASN A 39 6.27 35.52 -4.20
C ASN A 39 7.75 35.40 -4.60
N ASN A 40 8.00 35.13 -5.89
CA ASN A 40 9.34 34.92 -6.48
C ASN A 40 10.13 33.77 -5.85
N GLY A 41 9.45 32.68 -5.47
CA GLY A 41 10.08 31.50 -4.88
C GLY A 41 10.24 31.53 -3.37
N ASN A 42 9.79 32.60 -2.71
CA ASN A 42 9.78 32.69 -1.24
C ASN A 42 8.61 31.90 -0.62
N GLY A 43 7.70 31.38 -1.44
CA GLY A 43 6.49 30.73 -0.97
C GLY A 43 5.40 31.73 -0.57
N PRO A 44 4.26 31.25 -0.08
CA PRO A 44 3.07 32.09 0.15
C PRO A 44 3.17 32.99 1.39
N TYR A 45 4.05 32.66 2.34
CA TYR A 45 4.18 33.32 3.65
C TYR A 45 5.63 33.73 3.90
N GLN A 46 5.82 34.70 4.80
CA GLN A 46 7.15 35.21 5.15
C GLN A 46 7.86 34.29 6.15
N ASP A 47 7.16 33.91 7.22
CA ASP A 47 7.75 33.16 8.34
C ASP A 47 7.32 31.68 8.38
N THR A 48 6.22 31.33 7.71
CA THR A 48 5.68 29.96 7.71
C THR A 48 6.11 29.17 6.48
N LYS A 49 6.85 28.09 6.73
CA LYS A 49 7.24 27.14 5.68
C LYS A 49 6.14 26.11 5.42
N VAL A 50 5.65 26.08 4.19
CA VAL A 50 4.70 25.06 3.75
C VAL A 50 5.42 23.71 3.58
N THR A 51 4.96 22.70 4.31
CA THR A 51 5.44 21.32 4.21
C THR A 51 4.49 20.49 3.36
N LYS A 52 5.05 19.69 2.46
CA LYS A 52 4.26 18.72 1.71
C LYS A 52 4.02 17.47 2.54
N LEU A 53 2.75 17.07 2.64
CA LEU A 53 2.34 15.79 3.19
C LEU A 53 1.87 14.86 2.05
N GLU A 54 2.23 13.59 2.17
CA GLU A 54 1.81 12.55 1.21
C GLU A 54 0.45 12.00 1.59
N CYS A 55 -0.45 11.88 0.62
CA CYS A 55 -1.73 11.23 0.88
C CYS A 55 -1.57 9.71 1.01
N ILE A 56 -2.41 9.07 1.85
CA ILE A 56 -2.38 7.62 2.07
C ILE A 56 -2.54 6.86 0.75
N ASN A 57 -3.45 7.33 -0.12
CA ASN A 57 -3.66 6.76 -1.45
C ASN A 57 -2.37 6.76 -2.29
N HIS A 58 -1.57 7.83 -2.23
CA HIS A 58 -0.28 7.88 -2.92
C HIS A 58 0.68 6.83 -2.38
N VAL A 59 0.82 6.74 -1.05
CA VAL A 59 1.73 5.77 -0.43
C VAL A 59 1.33 4.33 -0.77
N GLN A 60 0.02 4.03 -0.80
CA GLN A 60 -0.49 2.74 -1.27
C GLN A 60 -0.12 2.46 -2.73
N LYS A 61 -0.35 3.42 -3.64
CA LYS A 61 0.04 3.30 -5.06
C LYS A 61 1.55 3.05 -5.20
N ARG A 62 2.37 3.82 -4.47
CA ARG A 62 3.82 3.73 -4.46
C ARG A 62 4.33 2.35 -4.04
N LEU A 63 3.74 1.75 -3.00
CA LEU A 63 4.06 0.38 -2.59
C LEU A 63 3.83 -0.61 -3.74
N GLY A 64 2.66 -0.55 -4.37
CA GLY A 64 2.32 -1.44 -5.48
C GLY A 64 3.25 -1.28 -6.67
N THR A 65 3.51 -0.05 -7.09
CA THR A 65 4.41 0.24 -8.23
C THR A 65 5.81 -0.30 -7.97
N ARG A 66 6.35 -0.09 -6.76
CA ARG A 66 7.68 -0.60 -6.38
C ARG A 66 7.74 -2.13 -6.39
N LEU A 67 6.71 -2.80 -5.86
CA LEU A 67 6.65 -4.27 -5.85
C LEU A 67 6.53 -4.86 -7.26
N ARG A 68 5.71 -4.26 -8.14
CA ARG A 68 5.60 -4.68 -9.54
C ARG A 68 6.91 -4.48 -10.29
N LYS A 69 7.58 -3.36 -10.07
CA LYS A 69 8.91 -3.07 -10.65
C LYS A 69 9.95 -4.08 -10.17
N LEU A 70 10.01 -4.35 -8.86
CA LEU A 70 10.92 -5.35 -8.30
C LEU A 70 10.69 -6.73 -8.93
N ARG A 71 9.44 -7.18 -9.02
CA ARG A 71 9.08 -8.45 -9.67
C ARG A 71 9.56 -8.53 -11.12
N GLU A 72 9.46 -7.42 -11.85
CA GLU A 72 9.82 -7.34 -13.26
C GLU A 72 11.35 -7.30 -13.47
N GLN A 73 12.08 -6.72 -12.53
CA GLN A 73 13.55 -6.64 -12.55
C GLN A 73 14.20 -7.96 -12.14
N GLU A 74 13.63 -8.64 -11.14
CA GLU A 74 14.13 -9.91 -10.63
C GLU A 74 13.75 -11.07 -11.55
N LYS A 75 14.54 -11.27 -12.61
CA LYS A 75 14.34 -12.34 -13.61
C LYS A 75 15.52 -13.29 -13.66
N VAL A 76 15.22 -14.56 -13.88
CA VAL A 76 16.19 -15.63 -14.09
C VAL A 76 15.96 -16.30 -15.44
N ASP A 77 17.04 -16.73 -16.06
CA ASP A 77 16.97 -17.57 -17.24
C ASP A 77 16.44 -18.96 -16.84
N THR A 78 15.46 -19.47 -17.59
CA THR A 78 14.82 -20.75 -17.34
C THR A 78 14.67 -21.49 -18.65
N ILE A 79 15.03 -22.77 -18.66
CA ILE A 79 14.80 -23.66 -19.80
C ILE A 79 13.40 -24.26 -19.66
N THR A 80 12.58 -24.07 -20.68
CA THR A 80 11.22 -24.64 -20.74
C THR A 80 11.28 -26.15 -21.01
N LYS A 81 10.15 -26.84 -20.80
CA LYS A 81 10.02 -28.27 -21.13
C LYS A 81 10.28 -28.57 -22.63
N THR A 82 10.12 -27.57 -23.50
CA THR A 82 10.39 -27.65 -24.94
C THR A 82 11.82 -27.27 -25.32
N GLY A 83 12.71 -27.09 -24.34
CA GLY A 83 14.12 -26.72 -24.55
C GLY A 83 14.36 -25.22 -24.79
N SER A 84 13.32 -24.40 -24.94
CA SER A 84 13.47 -22.96 -25.19
C SER A 84 13.93 -22.22 -23.93
N LYS A 85 14.92 -21.35 -24.08
CA LYS A 85 15.41 -20.47 -23.01
C LYS A 85 14.53 -19.21 -22.92
N ILE A 86 13.97 -18.95 -21.75
CA ILE A 86 13.13 -17.77 -21.47
C ILE A 86 13.56 -17.08 -20.18
N ARG A 87 13.28 -15.78 -20.06
CA ARG A 87 13.44 -15.05 -18.80
C ARG A 87 12.14 -15.06 -18.01
N ARG A 88 12.14 -15.70 -16.84
CA ARG A 88 10.99 -15.73 -15.92
C ARG A 88 11.27 -14.90 -14.69
N SER A 89 10.22 -14.26 -14.17
CA SER A 89 10.31 -13.57 -12.88
C SER A 89 10.59 -14.59 -11.77
N LEU A 90 11.61 -14.32 -10.96
CA LEU A 90 11.98 -15.10 -9.78
C LEU A 90 10.90 -14.99 -8.69
N LEU A 91 10.36 -13.78 -8.55
CA LEU A 91 9.36 -13.42 -7.55
C LEU A 91 7.92 -13.65 -8.01
N GLY A 92 7.69 -13.78 -9.31
CA GLY A 92 6.37 -14.04 -9.89
C GLY A 92 5.98 -15.52 -9.89
N GLY A 93 4.69 -15.80 -10.11
CA GLY A 93 4.14 -17.14 -10.25
C GLY A 93 3.16 -17.53 -9.15
N ARG A 94 2.65 -18.76 -9.24
CA ARG A 94 1.68 -19.30 -8.26
C ARG A 94 2.30 -19.29 -6.86
N ASN A 95 1.52 -18.85 -5.87
CA ASN A 95 1.92 -18.74 -4.46
C ASN A 95 3.12 -17.80 -4.20
N LYS A 96 3.38 -16.85 -5.11
CA LYS A 96 4.43 -15.83 -4.96
C LYS A 96 3.84 -14.41 -5.13
N LEU A 97 4.67 -13.44 -5.53
CA LEU A 97 4.32 -12.02 -5.69
C LEU A 97 3.44 -11.77 -6.94
N THR A 98 2.21 -12.28 -6.91
CA THR A 98 1.19 -12.06 -7.95
C THR A 98 0.62 -10.65 -7.89
N ASP A 99 -0.04 -10.17 -8.96
CA ASP A 99 -0.73 -8.88 -8.92
C ASP A 99 -1.79 -8.84 -7.82
N THR A 100 -2.55 -9.92 -7.64
CA THR A 100 -3.54 -10.02 -6.55
C THR A 100 -2.89 -9.92 -5.16
N ALA A 101 -1.71 -10.50 -4.96
CA ALA A 101 -0.98 -10.34 -3.69
C ALA A 101 -0.52 -8.89 -3.49
N ILE A 102 -0.06 -8.22 -4.55
CA ILE A 102 0.32 -6.81 -4.53
C ILE A 102 -0.89 -5.92 -4.23
N ASP A 103 -2.01 -6.11 -4.91
CA ASP A 103 -3.24 -5.33 -4.72
C ASP A 103 -3.77 -5.45 -3.28
N LYS A 104 -3.71 -6.67 -2.72
CA LYS A 104 -4.03 -6.91 -1.30
C LYS A 104 -3.09 -6.15 -0.37
N MET A 105 -1.77 -6.22 -0.60
CA MET A 105 -0.79 -5.46 0.20
C MET A 105 -1.06 -3.96 0.15
N GLN A 106 -1.35 -3.39 -1.03
CA GLN A 106 -1.69 -1.98 -1.17
C GLN A 106 -2.95 -1.62 -0.36
N SER A 107 -4.01 -2.43 -0.50
CA SER A 107 -5.29 -2.20 0.15
C SER A 107 -5.16 -2.23 1.67
N PHE A 108 -4.51 -3.27 2.21
CA PHE A 108 -4.31 -3.39 3.65
C PHE A 108 -3.37 -2.33 4.21
N PHE A 109 -2.31 -1.96 3.48
CA PHE A 109 -1.37 -0.93 3.94
C PHE A 109 -2.09 0.37 4.32
N GLY A 110 -2.95 0.89 3.43
CA GLY A 110 -3.71 2.09 3.75
C GLY A 110 -4.92 1.86 4.64
N LYS A 111 -5.46 0.63 4.74
CA LYS A 111 -6.46 0.30 5.76
C LYS A 111 -5.84 0.39 7.17
N HIS A 112 -4.71 -0.28 7.42
CA HIS A 112 -4.07 -0.26 8.73
C HIS A 112 -3.63 1.13 9.16
N ILE A 113 -3.15 1.98 8.25
CA ILE A 113 -2.86 3.38 8.58
C ILE A 113 -4.14 4.12 9.03
N ARG A 114 -5.25 3.94 8.31
CA ARG A 114 -6.54 4.60 8.64
C ARG A 114 -7.13 4.09 9.96
N ASP A 115 -7.05 2.80 10.21
CA ASP A 115 -7.58 2.19 11.44
C ASP A 115 -6.75 2.55 12.68
N ASN A 116 -5.50 3.00 12.50
CA ASN A 116 -4.56 3.29 13.59
C ASN A 116 -4.21 4.79 13.69
N VAL A 117 -5.07 5.69 13.19
CA VAL A 117 -4.87 7.13 13.38
C VAL A 117 -4.87 7.46 14.87
N GLY A 118 -3.85 8.17 15.34
CA GLY A 118 -3.67 8.50 16.76
C GLY A 118 -2.88 7.46 17.57
N ALA A 119 -2.61 6.29 17.00
CA ALA A 119 -1.70 5.31 17.61
C ALA A 119 -0.24 5.75 17.48
N ASP A 120 0.62 5.23 18.36
CA ASP A 120 2.05 5.42 18.25
C ASP A 120 2.64 4.69 17.02
N TYR A 121 3.84 5.11 16.61
CA TYR A 121 4.52 4.58 15.43
C TYR A 121 4.72 3.05 15.49
N ILE A 122 5.03 2.48 16.64
CA ILE A 122 5.31 1.06 16.79
C ILE A 122 4.03 0.25 16.57
N THR A 123 2.92 0.69 17.15
CA THR A 123 1.60 0.07 16.96
C THR A 123 1.17 0.10 15.50
N MET A 124 1.24 1.27 14.84
CA MET A 124 0.88 1.40 13.43
C MET A 124 1.78 0.55 12.52
N LYS A 125 3.09 0.54 12.78
CA LYS A 125 4.05 -0.29 12.05
C LYS A 125 3.72 -1.77 12.20
N LYS A 126 3.39 -2.22 13.40
CA LYS A 126 3.01 -3.61 13.67
C LYS A 126 1.76 -4.00 12.87
N ALA A 127 0.72 -3.16 12.86
CA ALA A 127 -0.49 -3.39 12.09
C ALA A 127 -0.19 -3.48 10.59
N VAL A 128 0.58 -2.54 10.02
CA VAL A 128 1.00 -2.58 8.61
C VAL A 128 1.79 -3.87 8.29
N MET A 129 2.74 -4.25 9.16
CA MET A 129 3.55 -5.46 8.96
C MET A 129 2.73 -6.76 9.09
N SER A 130 1.66 -6.76 9.89
CA SER A 130 0.78 -7.92 10.03
C SER A 130 0.21 -8.38 8.68
N SER A 131 -0.12 -7.44 7.81
CA SER A 131 -0.59 -7.73 6.45
C SER A 131 0.45 -8.40 5.57
N PHE A 132 1.69 -7.94 5.63
CA PHE A 132 2.79 -8.57 4.92
C PHE A 132 2.98 -10.03 5.38
N HIS A 133 3.03 -10.23 6.70
CA HIS A 133 3.19 -11.56 7.26
C HIS A 133 1.99 -12.48 6.93
N HIS A 134 0.76 -11.96 7.00
CA HIS A 134 -0.46 -12.70 6.68
C HIS A 134 -0.51 -13.13 5.21
N ILE A 135 -0.21 -12.24 4.26
CA ILE A 135 -0.29 -12.54 2.82
C ILE A 135 0.70 -13.62 2.39
N PHE A 136 1.87 -13.68 3.01
CA PHE A 136 2.91 -14.67 2.73
C PHE A 136 2.97 -15.80 3.76
N SER A 137 1.90 -15.98 4.54
CA SER A 137 1.74 -17.10 5.44
C SER A 137 1.33 -18.35 4.66
N THR A 138 1.89 -19.50 5.02
CA THR A 138 1.50 -20.81 4.47
C THR A 138 1.17 -21.79 5.60
N ASP A 139 0.61 -22.96 5.27
CA ASP A 139 0.35 -24.00 6.27
C ASP A 139 1.67 -24.53 6.88
N GLU A 140 2.72 -24.64 6.08
CA GLU A 140 4.05 -25.09 6.51
C GLU A 140 4.79 -24.02 7.32
N LYS A 141 4.55 -22.74 7.00
CA LYS A 141 5.17 -21.59 7.67
C LYS A 141 4.09 -20.57 8.03
N PRO A 142 3.31 -20.82 9.11
CA PRO A 142 2.25 -19.91 9.52
C PRO A 142 2.85 -18.62 10.12
N ARG A 143 2.43 -17.46 9.62
CA ARG A 143 2.97 -16.14 9.99
C ARG A 143 1.87 -15.20 10.51
N HIS A 144 1.00 -15.70 11.37
CA HIS A 144 -0.14 -14.94 11.89
C HIS A 144 0.15 -14.16 13.18
N GLY A 145 1.35 -14.28 13.76
CA GLY A 145 1.69 -13.72 15.08
C GLY A 145 1.72 -12.19 15.21
N LEU A 146 1.60 -11.45 14.09
CA LEU A 146 1.42 -9.98 14.13
C LEU A 146 -0.03 -9.55 13.93
N CYS A 147 -0.91 -10.47 13.55
CA CYS A 147 -2.33 -10.18 13.38
C CYS A 147 -2.98 -9.97 14.74
N GLU A 148 -3.95 -9.06 14.80
CA GLU A 148 -4.80 -8.87 15.98
C GLU A 148 -5.50 -10.16 16.36
N GLU A 149 -5.55 -10.44 17.67
CA GLU A 149 -6.20 -11.63 18.22
C GLU A 149 -7.69 -11.38 18.49
N GLY A 150 -8.45 -12.46 18.63
CA GLY A 150 -9.86 -12.41 19.03
C GLY A 150 -10.87 -12.72 17.93
N ILE A 151 -12.13 -12.87 18.34
CA ILE A 151 -13.24 -13.34 17.48
C ILE A 151 -13.56 -12.38 16.32
N ASN A 152 -13.22 -11.09 16.52
CA ASN A 152 -13.41 -10.03 15.54
C ASN A 152 -12.16 -9.80 14.68
N SER A 153 -11.13 -10.64 14.81
CA SER A 153 -9.93 -10.53 13.99
C SER A 153 -10.27 -10.70 12.52
N TRP A 154 -9.71 -9.82 11.70
CA TRP A 154 -9.74 -9.95 10.23
C TRP A 154 -8.90 -11.15 9.75
N CYS A 155 -7.96 -11.62 10.58
CA CYS A 155 -7.15 -12.78 10.29
C CYS A 155 -7.92 -14.07 10.59
N PHE A 156 -8.22 -14.86 9.56
CA PHE A 156 -8.96 -16.11 9.71
C PHE A 156 -8.33 -17.06 10.74
N PHE A 157 -6.99 -17.04 10.86
CA PHE A 157 -6.26 -17.90 11.76
C PHE A 157 -6.43 -17.46 13.22
N GLN A 158 -6.28 -16.17 13.50
CA GLN A 158 -6.48 -15.64 14.85
C GLN A 158 -7.93 -15.75 15.30
N LYS A 159 -8.87 -15.53 14.37
CA LYS A 159 -10.29 -15.74 14.61
C LYS A 159 -10.59 -17.19 14.99
N ALA A 160 -10.06 -18.16 14.23
CA ALA A 160 -10.26 -19.57 14.50
C ALA A 160 -9.65 -20.02 15.86
N LEU A 161 -8.49 -19.48 16.24
CA LEU A 161 -7.92 -19.71 17.57
C LEU A 161 -8.83 -19.17 18.68
N ALA A 162 -9.38 -17.97 18.50
CA ALA A 162 -10.31 -17.38 19.45
C ALA A 162 -11.64 -18.15 19.55
N GLU A 163 -12.04 -18.88 18.51
CA GLU A 163 -13.17 -19.81 18.50
C GLU A 163 -12.85 -21.17 19.15
N GLY A 164 -11.63 -21.37 19.63
CA GLY A 164 -11.20 -22.61 20.30
C GLY A 164 -10.70 -23.72 19.37
N LYS A 165 -10.39 -23.42 18.10
CA LYS A 165 -9.82 -24.43 17.19
C LYS A 165 -8.34 -24.69 17.49
N ASN A 166 -7.91 -25.94 17.32
CA ASN A 166 -6.50 -26.29 17.43
C ASN A 166 -5.70 -25.72 16.26
N ARG A 167 -4.44 -25.36 16.51
CA ARG A 167 -3.58 -24.69 15.54
C ARG A 167 -3.37 -25.54 14.28
N GLU A 168 -3.27 -26.85 14.45
CA GLU A 168 -2.97 -27.84 13.42
C GLU A 168 -4.13 -28.01 12.43
N GLU A 169 -5.36 -27.75 12.88
CA GLU A 169 -6.61 -27.89 12.11
C GLU A 169 -6.87 -26.68 11.22
N ILE A 170 -6.27 -25.52 11.52
CA ILE A 170 -6.50 -24.27 10.80
C ILE A 170 -5.64 -24.25 9.54
N LYS A 171 -6.28 -24.32 8.36
CA LYS A 171 -5.59 -24.32 7.05
C LYS A 171 -5.89 -23.09 6.22
N HIS A 172 -4.90 -22.65 5.44
CA HIS A 172 -5.08 -21.58 4.46
C HIS A 172 -5.99 -22.07 3.33
N LYS A 173 -6.83 -21.15 2.82
CA LYS A 173 -7.69 -21.46 1.68
C LYS A 173 -6.83 -21.82 0.46
N LYS A 174 -6.99 -23.03 -0.06
CA LYS A 174 -6.31 -23.47 -1.30
C LYS A 174 -6.78 -22.57 -2.46
N ILE A 175 -5.85 -21.90 -3.13
CA ILE A 175 -6.13 -21.16 -4.37
C ILE A 175 -6.30 -22.21 -5.47
N SER A 176 -7.54 -22.49 -5.88
CA SER A 176 -7.79 -23.42 -6.98
C SER A 176 -7.20 -22.87 -8.28
N SER A 177 -6.39 -23.69 -8.94
CA SER A 177 -5.87 -23.39 -10.26
C SER A 177 -6.92 -23.74 -11.31
N GLY A 178 -7.68 -22.74 -11.77
CA GLY A 178 -8.49 -22.86 -12.97
C GLY A 178 -9.93 -22.38 -12.80
N GLN A 179 -10.17 -21.13 -13.16
CA GLN A 179 -11.39 -20.76 -13.88
C GLN A 179 -10.96 -19.87 -15.05
N PRO A 180 -11.35 -20.19 -16.30
CA PRO A 180 -11.13 -19.29 -17.42
C PRO A 180 -11.84 -17.97 -17.12
N ARG A 181 -11.14 -16.84 -17.26
CA ARG A 181 -11.83 -15.56 -17.43
C ARG A 181 -12.58 -15.66 -18.76
N SER A 182 -13.88 -15.85 -18.71
CA SER A 182 -14.75 -15.58 -19.85
C SER A 182 -14.49 -14.13 -20.26
N ARG A 183 -13.88 -13.95 -21.43
CA ARG A 183 -13.96 -12.67 -22.15
C ARG A 183 -15.42 -12.53 -22.54
N GLY A 184 -16.19 -11.77 -21.77
CA GLY A 184 -17.46 -11.23 -22.25
C GLY A 184 -17.12 -10.25 -23.36
N ALA A 185 -17.35 -10.67 -24.59
CA ALA A 185 -17.63 -9.76 -25.68
C ALA A 185 -19.11 -9.42 -25.55
N GLU A 186 -19.41 -8.15 -25.35
CA GLU A 186 -20.55 -7.40 -25.92
C GLU A 186 -20.31 -5.91 -25.65
#